data_AF-A0A4V2F865-F1
#
_entry.id   AF-A0A4V2F865-F1
#
_cell.length_a   1.000
_cell.length_b   1.000
_cell.length_c   1.000
_cell.angle_alpha   90.00
_cell.angle_beta   90.00
_cell.angle_gamma   90.00
#
_symmetry.space_group_name_H-M   'P 1'
#
loop_
_entity.id
_entity.type
_entity.pdbx_description
1 polymer ?
#
loop_
_entity_poly.entity_id
_entity_poly.type
_entity_poly.pdbx_seq_one_letter_code
_entity_poly.pdbx_strand_id
1 'polypeptide(L)'
;MRKNFGYFLLLLPVLAAVLFLYDDPVVWVFAGSALLAPVVSLIQLVLTVPFVRAEAALSGQEAETGQEIKLSLYLENDSVFPVVSGWVLLKIRGSEGKVFCKKKIPVQIPPRGSVRAETVFSCSYCGVLKLSAARICCSDFIRLFVFSKHIRKGEAELAVLPPALPVQMGISRAASLFQGDAQEYDPNRPGNDPAEVFDVHEYMPGDRLQQVHWKLSARGEELLVKDFSRPVDCPVLLLADMPGKGMSPEEFDGIVRTVMSLSAGLTAEKCPHQICWPSEVENQMEERTVRGEEDTYVWGEQVIRQNFTYQFPPLVRALENGMIRKQFHHIYLITGRPDGEAVRILECLPYPGARTVLEVSPISAQGPSRESGRQVEWRWIQLSRTEDCLKELYLEV
;
A
#
# COMPACT_ATOMS: atom_id res chain seq x y z
N MET A 1 -14.13 -5.98 35.82
CA MET A 1 -13.86 -7.00 36.86
C MET A 1 -14.04 -6.45 38.28
N ARG A 2 -13.34 -5.39 38.71
CA ARG A 2 -13.33 -4.97 40.13
C ARG A 2 -14.62 -4.37 40.73
N LYS A 3 -15.44 -3.63 39.97
CA LYS A 3 -16.58 -2.88 40.56
C LYS A 3 -17.79 -3.78 40.89
N ASN A 4 -18.30 -4.54 39.91
CA ASN A 4 -19.52 -5.33 40.09
C ASN A 4 -19.34 -6.55 41.01
N PHE A 5 -18.20 -7.21 40.93
CA PHE A 5 -17.88 -8.31 41.85
C PHE A 5 -17.76 -7.82 43.30
N GLY A 6 -17.24 -6.60 43.51
CA GLY A 6 -17.18 -5.96 44.83
C GLY A 6 -18.57 -5.68 45.41
N TYR A 7 -19.52 -5.21 44.59
CA TYR A 7 -20.91 -5.02 45.03
C TYR A 7 -21.60 -6.34 45.41
N PHE A 8 -21.35 -7.40 44.66
CA PHE A 8 -21.89 -8.73 45.01
C PHE A 8 -21.33 -9.24 46.35
N LEU A 9 -20.04 -9.02 46.60
CA LEU A 9 -19.42 -9.44 47.87
C LEU A 9 -19.94 -8.62 49.07
N LEU A 10 -20.28 -7.35 48.87
CA LEU A 10 -20.95 -6.52 49.89
C LEU A 10 -22.41 -6.90 50.12
N LEU A 11 -23.08 -7.54 49.16
CA LEU A 11 -24.45 -8.04 49.30
C LEU A 11 -24.54 -9.29 50.18
N LEU A 12 -23.49 -10.13 50.22
CA LEU A 12 -23.47 -11.36 51.02
C LEU A 12 -23.70 -11.16 52.53
N PRO A 13 -23.01 -10.22 53.23
CA PRO A 13 -23.26 -10.00 54.65
C PRO A 13 -24.64 -9.37 54.91
N VAL A 14 -25.14 -8.53 53.98
CA VAL A 14 -26.50 -7.97 54.07
C VAL A 14 -27.53 -9.09 53.95
N LEU A 15 -27.36 -10.00 53.00
CA LEU A 15 -28.23 -11.15 52.81
C LEU A 15 -28.22 -12.08 54.04
N ALA A 16 -27.03 -12.34 54.61
CA ALA A 16 -26.88 -13.12 55.83
C ALA A 16 -27.57 -12.46 57.04
N ALA A 17 -27.45 -11.14 57.18
CA ALA A 17 -28.13 -10.39 58.24
C ALA A 17 -29.66 -10.45 58.07
N VAL A 18 -30.18 -10.31 56.84
CA VAL A 18 -31.62 -10.42 56.57
C VAL A 18 -32.15 -11.82 56.87
N LEU A 19 -31.41 -12.88 56.49
CA LEU A 19 -31.76 -14.27 56.82
C LEU A 19 -31.72 -14.55 58.32
N PHE A 20 -30.81 -13.92 59.06
CA PHE A 20 -30.75 -14.05 60.52
C PHE A 20 -31.91 -13.34 61.24
N LEU A 21 -32.34 -12.19 60.70
CA LEU A 21 -33.39 -11.37 61.30
C LEU A 21 -34.82 -11.83 60.96
N TYR A 22 -35.01 -12.51 59.84
CA TYR A 22 -36.34 -12.91 59.34
C TYR A 22 -36.39 -14.41 59.03
N ASP A 23 -37.10 -15.18 59.85
CA ASP A 23 -37.37 -16.60 59.62
C ASP A 23 -38.67 -16.81 58.82
N ASP A 24 -38.69 -16.23 57.61
CA ASP A 24 -39.82 -16.33 56.68
C ASP A 24 -39.42 -17.16 55.45
N PRO A 25 -40.19 -18.19 55.05
CA PRO A 25 -39.90 -18.99 53.86
C PRO A 25 -39.71 -18.17 52.57
N VAL A 26 -40.40 -17.04 52.44
CA VAL A 26 -40.28 -16.14 51.29
C VAL A 26 -38.88 -15.54 51.21
N VAL A 27 -38.31 -15.13 52.35
CA VAL A 27 -36.96 -14.55 52.44
C VAL A 27 -35.90 -15.59 52.05
N TRP A 28 -36.07 -16.84 52.48
CA TRP A 28 -35.21 -17.96 52.07
C TRP A 28 -35.24 -18.22 50.57
N VAL A 29 -36.43 -18.16 49.94
CA VAL A 29 -36.57 -18.32 48.48
C VAL A 29 -35.85 -17.19 47.73
N PHE A 30 -36.03 -15.94 48.16
CA PHE A 30 -35.32 -14.80 47.56
C PHE A 30 -33.80 -14.95 47.70
N ALA A 31 -33.31 -15.29 48.88
CA ALA A 31 -31.87 -15.49 49.10
C ALA A 31 -31.30 -16.64 48.26
N GLY A 32 -32.02 -17.76 48.19
CA GLY A 32 -31.65 -18.89 47.33
C GLY A 32 -31.56 -18.49 45.85
N SER A 33 -32.54 -17.72 45.35
CA SER A 33 -32.53 -17.24 43.97
C SER A 33 -31.37 -16.27 43.67
N ALA A 34 -31.03 -15.39 44.61
CA ALA A 34 -29.93 -14.45 44.49
C ALA A 34 -28.56 -15.17 44.45
N LEU A 35 -28.41 -16.26 45.21
CA LEU A 35 -27.22 -17.10 45.20
C LEU A 35 -27.15 -18.01 43.96
N LEU A 36 -28.30 -18.42 43.41
CA LEU A 36 -28.35 -19.23 42.19
C LEU A 36 -28.03 -18.41 40.93
N ALA A 37 -28.41 -17.14 40.89
CA ALA A 37 -28.17 -16.24 39.77
C ALA A 37 -26.70 -16.22 39.26
N PRO A 38 -25.65 -16.03 40.08
CA PRO A 38 -24.26 -16.06 39.61
C PRO A 38 -23.84 -17.44 39.09
N VAL A 39 -24.38 -18.52 39.64
CA VAL A 39 -24.08 -19.90 39.19
C VAL A 39 -24.63 -20.11 37.78
N VAL A 40 -25.89 -19.73 37.54
CA VAL A 40 -26.51 -19.80 36.21
C VAL A 40 -25.76 -18.91 35.21
N SER A 41 -25.39 -17.70 35.63
CA SER A 41 -24.64 -16.74 34.82
C SER A 41 -23.25 -17.25 34.42
N LEU A 42 -22.56 -17.93 35.35
CA LEU A 42 -21.27 -18.56 35.09
C LEU A 42 -21.39 -19.75 34.12
N ILE A 43 -22.38 -20.63 34.33
CA ILE A 43 -22.64 -21.78 33.45
C ILE A 43 -22.93 -21.30 32.02
N GLN A 44 -23.79 -20.29 31.86
CA GLN A 44 -24.08 -19.70 30.56
C GLN A 44 -22.80 -19.25 29.85
N LEU A 45 -21.92 -18.55 30.56
CA LEU A 45 -20.71 -17.98 29.97
C LEU A 45 -19.68 -19.05 29.61
N VAL A 46 -19.51 -20.08 30.44
CA VAL A 46 -18.67 -21.27 30.16
C VAL A 46 -19.15 -21.98 28.89
N LEU A 47 -20.47 -22.12 28.71
CA LEU A 47 -21.06 -22.79 27.55
C LEU A 47 -21.11 -21.91 26.30
N THR A 48 -20.94 -20.59 26.43
CA THR A 48 -21.02 -19.65 25.28
C THR A 48 -19.64 -19.42 24.67
N VAL A 49 -18.65 -19.01 25.47
CA VAL A 49 -17.36 -18.48 24.97
C VAL A 49 -16.58 -19.43 24.04
N PRO A 50 -16.52 -20.75 24.28
CA PRO A 50 -15.81 -21.67 23.38
C PRO A 50 -16.40 -21.70 21.96
N PHE A 51 -17.70 -21.45 21.81
CA PHE A 51 -18.45 -21.54 20.56
C PHE A 51 -18.58 -20.20 19.82
N VAL A 52 -17.99 -19.12 20.35
CA VAL A 52 -17.93 -17.84 19.64
C VAL A 52 -16.71 -17.78 18.74
N ARG A 53 -16.92 -17.40 17.48
CA ARG A 53 -15.91 -17.17 16.46
C ARG A 53 -15.97 -15.71 16.01
N ALA A 54 -14.82 -15.20 15.59
CA ALA A 54 -14.70 -13.84 15.12
C ALA A 54 -13.61 -13.79 14.05
N GLU A 55 -13.94 -13.21 12.92
CA GLU A 55 -13.05 -13.04 11.78
C GLU A 55 -13.10 -11.59 11.33
N ALA A 56 -11.93 -11.04 11.04
CA ALA A 56 -11.81 -9.69 10.49
C ALA A 56 -11.83 -9.77 8.98
N ALA A 57 -12.62 -8.91 8.36
CA ALA A 57 -12.71 -8.78 6.92
C ALA A 57 -12.64 -7.31 6.51
N LEU A 58 -12.17 -7.11 5.28
CA LEU A 58 -12.03 -5.81 4.67
C LEU A 58 -13.22 -5.56 3.73
N SER A 59 -13.72 -4.34 3.77
CA SER A 59 -14.74 -3.89 2.81
C SER A 59 -14.05 -3.00 1.79
N GLY A 60 -13.53 -3.61 0.72
CA GLY A 60 -12.75 -2.94 -0.33
C GLY A 60 -11.38 -3.62 -0.54
N GLN A 61 -10.88 -3.62 -1.77
CA GLN A 61 -9.55 -4.15 -2.11
C GLN A 61 -8.47 -3.05 -2.12
N GLU A 62 -8.87 -1.80 -2.28
CA GLU A 62 -7.98 -0.64 -2.43
C GLU A 62 -8.35 0.43 -1.41
N ALA A 63 -7.34 1.06 -0.81
CA ALA A 63 -7.51 2.14 0.13
C ALA A 63 -6.41 3.19 -0.06
N GLU A 64 -6.78 4.44 0.12
CA GLU A 64 -5.83 5.55 0.08
C GLU A 64 -5.50 6.08 1.47
N THR A 65 -4.29 6.62 1.62
CA THR A 65 -3.90 7.34 2.84
C THR A 65 -4.84 8.52 3.10
N GLY A 66 -5.21 8.75 4.36
CA GLY A 66 -6.10 9.82 4.77
C GLY A 66 -7.59 9.52 4.62
N GLN A 67 -7.99 8.51 3.85
CA GLN A 67 -9.40 8.11 3.72
C GLN A 67 -9.87 7.24 4.90
N GLU A 68 -11.17 7.29 5.20
CA GLU A 68 -11.78 6.41 6.20
C GLU A 68 -12.02 5.01 5.64
N ILE A 69 -11.19 4.05 6.08
CA ILE A 69 -11.27 2.65 5.69
C ILE A 69 -12.33 1.97 6.55
N LYS A 70 -13.36 1.42 5.89
CA LYS A 70 -14.42 0.65 6.55
C LYS A 70 -13.97 -0.78 6.82
N LEU A 71 -13.84 -1.11 8.09
CA LEU A 71 -13.46 -2.44 8.58
C LEU A 71 -14.72 -3.19 9.03
N SER A 72 -14.85 -4.45 8.62
CA SER A 72 -15.98 -5.30 8.98
C SER A 72 -15.49 -6.49 9.80
N LEU A 73 -16.13 -6.73 10.94
CA LEU A 73 -15.90 -7.92 11.75
C LEU A 73 -17.10 -8.85 11.61
N TYR A 74 -16.86 -10.07 11.16
CA TYR A 74 -17.85 -11.13 11.14
C TYR A 74 -17.74 -11.94 12.42
N LEU A 75 -18.85 -12.03 13.15
CA LEU A 75 -18.93 -12.69 14.44
C LEU A 75 -19.99 -13.77 14.34
N GLU A 76 -19.67 -14.96 14.82
CA GLU A 76 -20.58 -16.11 14.83
C GLU A 76 -20.66 -16.69 16.22
N ASN A 77 -21.87 -17.03 16.64
CA ASN A 77 -22.12 -17.69 17.91
C ASN A 77 -22.89 -18.99 17.67
N ASP A 78 -22.18 -20.11 17.73
CA ASP A 78 -22.78 -21.44 17.56
C ASP A 78 -23.53 -21.92 18.82
N SER A 79 -23.43 -21.19 19.93
CA SER A 79 -24.07 -21.58 21.18
C SER A 79 -25.57 -21.24 21.20
N VAL A 80 -26.29 -21.90 22.11
CA VAL A 80 -27.72 -21.66 22.36
C VAL A 80 -27.97 -20.38 23.17
N PHE A 81 -26.94 -19.76 23.73
CA PHE A 81 -27.05 -18.57 24.56
C PHE A 81 -26.53 -17.33 23.81
N PRO A 82 -27.18 -16.16 23.95
CA PRO A 82 -26.68 -14.92 23.35
C PRO A 82 -25.43 -14.39 24.07
N VAL A 83 -24.58 -13.68 23.32
CA VAL A 83 -23.59 -12.77 23.88
C VAL A 83 -24.25 -11.40 24.02
N VAL A 84 -24.72 -11.05 25.22
CA VAL A 84 -25.44 -9.78 25.46
C VAL A 84 -24.51 -8.59 25.63
N SER A 85 -23.30 -8.83 26.15
CA SER A 85 -22.34 -7.78 26.42
C SER A 85 -20.92 -8.30 26.20
N GLY A 86 -20.42 -8.17 24.98
CA GLY A 86 -19.05 -8.53 24.64
C GLY A 86 -18.27 -7.37 24.03
N TRP A 87 -16.97 -7.55 23.89
CA TRP A 87 -16.15 -6.72 23.03
C TRP A 87 -15.06 -7.54 22.34
N VAL A 88 -14.71 -7.14 21.13
CA VAL A 88 -13.62 -7.71 20.35
C VAL A 88 -12.47 -6.72 20.31
N LEU A 89 -11.25 -7.22 20.53
CA LEU A 89 -10.02 -6.46 20.36
C LEU A 89 -9.54 -6.64 18.93
N LEU A 90 -9.75 -5.62 18.11
CA LEU A 90 -9.13 -5.52 16.81
C LEU A 90 -7.69 -5.00 16.97
N LYS A 91 -6.73 -5.67 16.34
CA LYS A 91 -5.34 -5.23 16.23
C LYS A 91 -5.04 -4.91 14.77
N ILE A 92 -4.44 -3.75 14.56
CA ILE A 92 -3.95 -3.30 13.26
C ILE A 92 -2.43 -3.24 13.35
N ARG A 93 -1.74 -4.01 12.49
CA ARG A 93 -0.28 -4.08 12.41
C ARG A 93 0.19 -3.65 11.04
N GLY A 94 1.38 -3.06 10.96
CA GLY A 94 2.10 -2.90 9.69
C GLY A 94 2.77 -4.20 9.23
N SER A 95 3.31 -4.18 8.02
CA SER A 95 4.21 -5.21 7.48
C SER A 95 5.38 -5.52 8.43
N GLU A 96 5.94 -4.49 9.08
CA GLU A 96 7.01 -4.59 10.08
C GLU A 96 6.60 -5.27 11.40
N GLY A 97 5.32 -5.63 11.56
CA GLY A 97 4.79 -6.25 12.79
C GLY A 97 4.51 -5.27 13.94
N LYS A 98 4.88 -3.99 13.79
CA LYS A 98 4.55 -2.93 14.75
C LYS A 98 3.03 -2.74 14.82
N VAL A 99 2.49 -2.69 16.03
CA VAL A 99 1.05 -2.47 16.27
C VAL A 99 0.75 -0.98 16.20
N PHE A 100 0.03 -0.55 15.16
CA PHE A 100 -0.40 0.83 15.01
C PHE A 100 -1.58 1.18 15.91
N CYS A 101 -2.57 0.30 15.96
CA CYS A 101 -3.83 0.58 16.66
C CYS A 101 -4.41 -0.67 17.31
N LYS A 102 -5.03 -0.48 18.48
CA LYS A 102 -5.84 -1.47 19.18
C LYS A 102 -7.21 -0.86 19.44
N LYS A 103 -8.26 -1.39 18.81
CA LYS A 103 -9.63 -0.90 18.96
C LYS A 103 -10.48 -1.95 19.66
N LYS A 104 -11.25 -1.52 20.67
CA LYS A 104 -12.25 -2.37 21.32
C LYS A 104 -13.60 -2.06 20.68
N ILE A 105 -14.20 -3.06 20.08
CA ILE A 105 -15.50 -2.93 19.42
C ILE A 105 -16.52 -3.66 20.30
N PRO A 106 -17.52 -2.96 20.86
CA PRO A 106 -18.58 -3.62 21.62
C PRO A 106 -19.44 -4.46 20.67
N VAL A 107 -19.83 -5.65 21.11
CA VAL A 107 -20.56 -6.61 20.28
C VAL A 107 -21.69 -7.27 21.06
N GLN A 108 -22.78 -7.53 20.36
CA GLN A 108 -23.89 -8.35 20.82
C GLN A 108 -24.14 -9.40 19.73
N ILE A 109 -24.22 -10.66 20.12
CA ILE A 109 -24.33 -11.76 19.15
C ILE A 109 -25.52 -12.64 19.57
N PRO A 110 -26.52 -12.83 18.69
CA PRO A 110 -27.68 -13.68 18.97
C PRO A 110 -27.27 -15.15 19.15
N PRO A 111 -28.12 -15.99 19.76
CA PRO A 111 -27.87 -17.42 19.82
C PRO A 111 -27.97 -18.04 18.42
N ARG A 112 -27.07 -18.96 18.07
CA ARG A 112 -27.01 -19.64 16.77
C ARG A 112 -27.11 -18.68 15.58
N GLY A 113 -26.44 -17.53 15.68
CA GLY A 113 -26.52 -16.49 14.66
C GLY A 113 -25.22 -15.75 14.48
N SER A 114 -25.21 -14.89 13.47
CA SER A 114 -24.06 -14.09 13.07
C SER A 114 -24.37 -12.60 13.08
N VAL A 115 -23.34 -11.80 13.33
CA VAL A 115 -23.41 -10.34 13.34
C VAL A 115 -22.21 -9.78 12.62
N ARG A 116 -22.46 -8.75 11.80
CA ARG A 116 -21.43 -7.91 11.22
C ARG A 116 -21.29 -6.63 12.05
N ALA A 117 -20.13 -6.42 12.64
CA ALA A 117 -19.80 -5.19 13.34
C ALA A 117 -18.88 -4.34 12.47
N GLU A 118 -19.22 -3.07 12.28
CA GLU A 118 -18.44 -2.17 11.42
C GLU A 118 -17.68 -1.14 12.26
N THR A 119 -16.50 -0.77 11.79
CA THR A 119 -15.73 0.33 12.37
C THR A 119 -14.90 1.01 11.30
N VAL A 120 -14.58 2.29 11.52
CA VAL A 120 -13.70 3.05 10.64
C VAL A 120 -12.31 3.20 11.24
N PHE A 121 -11.31 3.25 10.37
CA PHE A 121 -9.92 3.52 10.68
C PHE A 121 -9.29 4.28 9.52
N SER A 122 -8.40 5.24 9.80
CA SER A 122 -7.63 5.95 8.78
C SER A 122 -6.15 5.75 9.02
N CYS A 123 -5.39 5.69 7.92
CA CYS A 123 -3.94 5.61 7.93
C CYS A 123 -3.32 6.90 7.44
N SER A 124 -2.29 7.37 8.14
CA SER A 124 -1.53 8.56 7.74
C SER A 124 -0.47 8.28 6.67
N TYR A 125 0.00 7.03 6.57
CA TYR A 125 1.10 6.63 5.69
C TYR A 125 0.75 5.37 4.90
N CYS A 126 1.31 5.27 3.70
CA CYS A 126 1.14 4.10 2.84
C CYS A 126 1.84 2.86 3.40
N GLY A 127 1.38 1.68 2.99
CA GLY A 127 1.94 0.41 3.43
C GLY A 127 0.90 -0.71 3.48
N VAL A 128 1.36 -1.91 3.80
CA VAL A 128 0.49 -3.07 4.01
C VAL A 128 0.05 -3.13 5.48
N LEU A 129 -1.26 -3.13 5.69
CA LEU A 129 -1.88 -3.31 7.00
C LEU A 129 -2.37 -4.75 7.15
N LYS A 130 -2.02 -5.36 8.28
CA LYS A 130 -2.52 -6.66 8.72
C LYS A 130 -3.53 -6.48 9.84
N LEU A 131 -4.77 -6.86 9.56
CA LEU A 131 -5.90 -6.76 10.48
C LEU A 131 -6.19 -8.12 11.08
N SER A 132 -6.27 -8.17 12.41
CA SER A 132 -6.68 -9.39 13.11
C SER A 132 -7.58 -9.11 14.31
N ALA A 133 -8.61 -9.93 14.46
CA ALA A 133 -9.33 -10.02 15.72
C ALA A 133 -8.45 -10.81 16.70
N ALA A 134 -7.91 -10.17 17.72
CA ALA A 134 -6.92 -10.79 18.60
C ALA A 134 -7.55 -11.51 19.80
N ARG A 135 -8.65 -10.96 20.31
CA ARG A 135 -9.31 -11.45 21.52
C ARG A 135 -10.76 -11.06 21.51
N ILE A 136 -11.63 -11.99 21.87
CA ILE A 136 -13.01 -11.70 22.22
C ILE A 136 -13.19 -11.84 23.73
N CYS A 137 -13.88 -10.89 24.34
CA CYS A 137 -14.27 -10.95 25.74
C CYS A 137 -15.79 -10.90 25.82
N CYS A 138 -16.38 -11.88 26.48
CA CYS A 138 -17.81 -11.95 26.73
C CYS A 138 -18.05 -11.73 28.23
N SER A 139 -19.08 -10.95 28.54
CA SER A 139 -19.58 -10.78 29.90
C SER A 139 -20.93 -11.48 30.02
N ASP A 140 -21.25 -11.90 31.22
CA ASP A 140 -22.52 -12.52 31.56
C ASP A 140 -23.65 -11.49 31.69
N PHE A 141 -24.90 -11.93 31.81
CA PHE A 141 -26.08 -11.03 31.84
C PHE A 141 -26.01 -9.97 32.96
N ILE A 142 -25.56 -10.38 34.14
CA ILE A 142 -25.40 -9.52 35.32
C ILE A 142 -24.01 -8.84 35.39
N ARG A 143 -23.16 -9.06 34.40
CA ARG A 143 -21.79 -8.50 34.29
C ARG A 143 -20.92 -8.76 35.52
N LEU A 144 -21.10 -9.90 36.20
CA LEU A 144 -20.24 -10.37 37.29
C LEU A 144 -18.97 -11.05 36.78
N PHE A 145 -19.08 -11.84 35.72
CA PHE A 145 -18.00 -12.64 35.15
C PHE A 145 -17.65 -12.19 33.74
N VAL A 146 -16.35 -12.24 33.41
CA VAL A 146 -15.85 -11.92 32.06
C VAL A 146 -14.85 -12.98 31.66
N PHE A 147 -15.15 -13.77 30.64
CA PHE A 147 -14.15 -14.66 30.04
C PHE A 147 -13.68 -14.10 28.72
N SER A 148 -12.43 -14.43 28.42
CA SER A 148 -11.79 -14.02 27.18
C SER A 148 -11.25 -15.23 26.43
N LYS A 149 -11.44 -15.24 25.12
CA LYS A 149 -10.87 -16.22 24.20
C LYS A 149 -9.94 -15.51 23.23
N HIS A 150 -8.72 -16.03 23.09
CA HIS A 150 -7.81 -15.57 22.04
C HIS A 150 -8.24 -16.15 20.70
N ILE A 151 -8.23 -15.33 19.68
CA ILE A 151 -8.53 -15.73 18.31
C ILE A 151 -7.20 -15.86 17.58
N ARG A 152 -6.98 -17.00 16.93
CA ARG A 152 -5.72 -17.34 16.25
C ARG A 152 -5.85 -17.40 14.73
N LYS A 153 -7.07 -17.32 14.18
CA LYS A 153 -7.36 -17.46 12.75
C LYS A 153 -7.92 -16.16 12.18
N GLY A 154 -7.62 -15.90 10.91
CA GLY A 154 -8.10 -14.73 10.16
C GLY A 154 -7.18 -13.53 10.33
N GLU A 155 -6.22 -13.38 9.41
CA GLU A 155 -5.57 -12.11 9.14
C GLU A 155 -6.03 -11.64 7.76
N ALA A 156 -6.57 -10.43 7.71
CA ALA A 156 -6.90 -9.78 6.45
C ALA A 156 -5.79 -8.75 6.15
N GLU A 157 -5.31 -8.72 4.91
CA GLU A 157 -4.30 -7.77 4.46
C GLU A 157 -4.94 -6.70 3.59
N LEU A 158 -4.55 -5.44 3.82
CA LEU A 158 -4.96 -4.29 3.01
C LEU A 158 -3.72 -3.54 2.55
N ALA A 159 -3.58 -3.36 1.25
CA ALA A 159 -2.65 -2.42 0.65
C ALA A 159 -3.24 -1.01 0.74
N VAL A 160 -2.50 -0.08 1.36
CA VAL A 160 -2.87 1.34 1.40
C VAL A 160 -1.84 2.11 0.60
N LEU A 161 -2.26 2.77 -0.49
CA LEU A 161 -1.41 3.60 -1.34
C LEU A 161 -1.65 5.08 -1.06
N PRO A 162 -0.68 5.96 -1.30
CA PRO A 162 -0.94 7.39 -1.28
C PRO A 162 -1.72 7.79 -2.55
N PRO A 163 -2.66 8.75 -2.46
CA PRO A 163 -3.32 9.27 -3.65
C PRO A 163 -2.31 10.00 -4.56
N ALA A 164 -2.45 9.83 -5.87
CA ALA A 164 -1.70 10.61 -6.84
C ALA A 164 -2.20 12.07 -6.83
N LEU A 165 -1.26 13.01 -6.77
CA LEU A 165 -1.55 14.44 -6.76
C LEU A 165 -1.43 15.00 -8.19
N PRO A 166 -2.23 16.01 -8.56
CA PRO A 166 -2.14 16.62 -9.88
C PRO A 166 -0.82 17.38 -10.03
N VAL A 167 -0.04 17.04 -11.05
CA VAL A 167 1.21 17.71 -11.44
C VAL A 167 1.02 18.33 -12.82
N GLN A 168 1.44 19.58 -13.00
CA GLN A 168 1.40 20.23 -14.32
C GLN A 168 2.64 19.84 -15.12
N MET A 169 2.44 19.22 -16.28
CA MET A 169 3.53 18.78 -17.16
C MET A 169 3.34 19.28 -18.57
N GLY A 170 4.45 19.58 -19.24
CA GLY A 170 4.51 19.86 -20.67
C GLY A 170 5.55 18.98 -21.33
N ILE A 171 5.17 18.30 -22.41
CA ILE A 171 6.13 17.52 -23.22
C ILE A 171 6.80 18.45 -24.22
N SER A 172 8.11 18.61 -24.09
CA SER A 172 8.95 19.30 -25.06
C SER A 172 9.02 18.51 -26.36
N ARG A 173 9.28 19.23 -27.46
CA ARG A 173 9.51 18.59 -28.76
C ARG A 173 10.68 17.60 -28.73
N ALA A 174 11.70 17.87 -27.92
CA ALA A 174 12.87 17.01 -27.80
C ALA A 174 12.54 15.66 -27.14
N ALA A 175 11.76 15.63 -26.05
CA ALA A 175 11.27 14.38 -25.47
C ALA A 175 10.33 13.62 -26.40
N SER A 176 9.44 14.32 -27.10
CA SER A 176 8.48 13.67 -28.00
C SER A 176 9.14 12.95 -29.18
N LEU A 177 10.34 13.38 -29.57
CA LEU A 177 11.14 12.83 -30.66
C LEU A 177 12.32 11.99 -30.17
N PHE A 178 12.38 11.72 -28.86
CA PHE A 178 13.44 10.93 -28.27
C PHE A 178 13.43 9.51 -28.88
N GLN A 179 14.61 9.08 -29.35
CA GLN A 179 14.87 7.74 -29.84
C GLN A 179 16.02 7.18 -29.00
N GLY A 180 15.70 6.23 -28.13
CA GLY A 180 16.68 5.53 -27.29
C GLY A 180 16.96 4.13 -27.82
N ASP A 181 17.71 3.35 -27.04
CA ASP A 181 17.81 1.90 -27.25
C ASP A 181 16.58 1.21 -26.65
N ALA A 182 15.42 1.37 -27.30
CA ALA A 182 14.22 0.64 -26.92
C ALA A 182 14.39 -0.86 -27.19
N GLN A 183 14.14 -1.68 -26.17
CA GLN A 183 14.09 -3.15 -26.34
C GLN A 183 12.68 -3.66 -26.59
N GLU A 184 11.67 -2.83 -26.35
CA GLU A 184 10.27 -3.16 -26.54
C GLU A 184 9.71 -2.38 -27.72
N TYR A 185 8.80 -3.03 -28.45
CA TYR A 185 8.11 -2.47 -29.59
C TYR A 185 6.59 -2.43 -29.35
N ASP A 186 5.90 -1.52 -30.04
CA ASP A 186 4.46 -1.36 -29.96
C ASP A 186 3.78 -2.56 -30.66
N PRO A 187 3.02 -3.39 -29.93
CA PRO A 187 2.38 -4.58 -30.51
C PRO A 187 1.15 -4.23 -31.37
N ASN A 188 0.68 -2.99 -31.34
CA ASN A 188 -0.57 -2.58 -32.01
C ASN A 188 -0.34 -1.61 -33.17
N ARG A 189 0.88 -1.10 -33.37
CA ARG A 189 1.17 -0.10 -34.40
C ARG A 189 2.48 -0.38 -35.13
N PRO A 190 2.46 -0.35 -36.48
CA PRO A 190 3.69 -0.41 -37.25
C PRO A 190 4.50 0.89 -37.07
N GLY A 191 5.80 0.78 -37.30
CA GLY A 191 6.79 1.84 -37.26
C GLY A 191 7.76 1.75 -38.43
N ASN A 192 8.95 2.29 -38.21
CA ASN A 192 9.98 2.41 -39.24
C ASN A 192 11.31 1.76 -38.84
N ASP A 193 11.35 1.02 -37.74
CA ASP A 193 12.59 0.41 -37.26
C ASP A 193 12.85 -0.93 -37.95
N PRO A 194 13.87 -1.04 -38.82
CA PRO A 194 14.15 -2.26 -39.54
C PRO A 194 14.71 -3.40 -38.67
N ALA A 195 15.02 -3.14 -37.39
CA ALA A 195 15.50 -4.14 -36.45
C ALA A 195 14.44 -5.21 -36.11
N GLU A 196 13.16 -4.86 -36.12
CA GLU A 196 12.05 -5.79 -35.87
C GLU A 196 10.94 -5.67 -36.93
N VAL A 197 10.39 -6.81 -37.35
CA VAL A 197 9.26 -6.88 -38.28
C VAL A 197 7.97 -7.01 -37.48
N PHE A 198 7.06 -6.07 -37.67
CA PHE A 198 5.75 -6.01 -37.04
C PHE A 198 4.80 -7.03 -37.65
N ASP A 199 4.66 -6.98 -38.97
CA ASP A 199 3.80 -7.86 -39.75
C ASP A 199 4.31 -7.99 -41.19
N VAL A 200 3.72 -8.92 -41.95
CA VAL A 200 4.00 -9.11 -43.37
C VAL A 200 2.69 -9.17 -44.14
N HIS A 201 2.52 -8.29 -45.11
CA HIS A 201 1.33 -8.22 -45.95
C HIS A 201 1.65 -8.39 -47.45
N GLU A 202 0.62 -8.63 -48.26
CA GLU A 202 0.72 -8.66 -49.73
C GLU A 202 0.92 -7.27 -50.32
N TYR A 203 1.90 -7.14 -51.23
CA TYR A 203 2.28 -5.88 -51.85
C TYR A 203 1.08 -5.15 -52.47
N MET A 204 0.87 -3.92 -52.03
CA MET A 204 -0.10 -3.00 -52.59
C MET A 204 0.60 -1.90 -53.39
N PRO A 205 -0.03 -1.38 -54.47
CA PRO A 205 0.50 -0.23 -55.18
C PRO A 205 0.70 0.99 -54.25
N GLY A 206 1.96 1.33 -54.00
CA GLY A 206 2.35 2.39 -53.05
C GLY A 206 3.44 1.94 -52.08
N ASP A 207 3.60 0.63 -51.88
CA ASP A 207 4.62 0.10 -50.99
C ASP A 207 6.04 0.29 -51.54
N ARG A 208 6.98 0.49 -50.63
CA ARG A 208 8.38 0.68 -51.01
C ARG A 208 8.97 -0.68 -51.37
N LEU A 209 9.48 -0.80 -52.59
CA LEU A 209 10.17 -2.02 -53.06
C LEU A 209 11.35 -2.44 -52.17
N GLN A 210 11.95 -1.52 -51.41
CA GLN A 210 13.01 -1.80 -50.44
C GLN A 210 12.52 -2.63 -49.24
N GLN A 211 11.23 -2.59 -48.92
CA GLN A 211 10.62 -3.30 -47.79
C GLN A 211 10.15 -4.72 -48.17
N VAL A 212 10.25 -5.10 -49.44
CA VAL A 212 9.88 -6.43 -49.93
C VAL A 212 10.70 -7.51 -49.22
N HIS A 213 10.01 -8.50 -48.66
CA HIS A 213 10.63 -9.68 -48.11
C HIS A 213 11.03 -10.64 -49.24
N TRP A 214 12.14 -10.34 -49.92
CA TRP A 214 12.59 -11.08 -51.10
C TRP A 214 12.67 -12.59 -50.89
N LYS A 215 13.13 -13.05 -49.72
CA LYS A 215 13.25 -14.49 -49.41
C LYS A 215 11.91 -15.21 -49.24
N LEU A 216 10.87 -14.50 -48.78
CA LEU A 216 9.53 -15.06 -48.56
C LEU A 216 8.75 -14.99 -49.88
N SER A 217 8.84 -13.84 -50.56
CA SER A 217 8.27 -13.61 -51.89
C SER A 217 8.82 -14.59 -52.93
N ALA A 218 10.11 -14.93 -52.89
CA ALA A 218 10.70 -15.91 -53.82
C ALA A 218 10.19 -17.35 -53.63
N ARG A 219 9.50 -17.64 -52.52
CA ARG A 219 8.88 -18.95 -52.26
C ARG A 219 7.38 -18.98 -52.57
N GLY A 220 6.77 -17.81 -52.75
CA GLY A 220 5.36 -17.65 -53.14
C GLY A 220 5.22 -17.13 -54.56
N GLU A 221 3.98 -16.98 -55.01
CA GLU A 221 3.67 -16.34 -56.30
C GLU A 221 3.43 -14.82 -56.17
N GLU A 222 3.35 -14.32 -54.92
CA GLU A 222 3.02 -12.94 -54.59
C GLU A 222 4.19 -12.23 -53.92
N LEU A 223 4.29 -10.91 -54.14
CA LEU A 223 5.26 -10.06 -53.45
C LEU A 223 4.74 -9.75 -52.05
N LEU A 224 5.57 -10.01 -51.04
CA LEU A 224 5.25 -9.78 -49.63
C LEU A 224 6.13 -8.64 -49.10
N VAL A 225 5.53 -7.70 -48.37
CA VAL A 225 6.18 -6.50 -47.84
C VAL A 225 6.22 -6.60 -46.31
N LYS A 226 7.36 -6.22 -45.72
CA LYS A 226 7.54 -6.16 -44.27
C LYS A 226 7.06 -4.81 -43.75
N ASP A 227 6.11 -4.84 -42.84
CA ASP A 227 5.86 -3.73 -41.94
C ASP A 227 6.84 -3.81 -40.79
N PHE A 228 7.53 -2.71 -40.52
CA PHE A 228 8.49 -2.64 -39.44
C PHE A 228 7.81 -2.26 -38.14
N SER A 229 8.41 -2.62 -37.02
CA SER A 229 7.89 -2.27 -35.70
C SER A 229 8.21 -0.82 -35.32
N ARG A 230 7.48 -0.32 -34.32
CA ARG A 230 7.73 0.97 -33.69
C ARG A 230 8.35 0.76 -32.31
N PRO A 231 9.58 1.21 -32.04
CA PRO A 231 10.16 1.14 -30.70
C PRO A 231 9.33 1.96 -29.72
N VAL A 232 9.14 1.42 -28.51
CA VAL A 232 8.53 2.14 -27.38
C VAL A 232 9.64 2.79 -26.59
N ASP A 233 10.02 3.98 -27.03
CA ASP A 233 10.98 4.81 -26.32
C ASP A 233 10.37 5.39 -25.04
N CYS A 234 11.10 5.26 -23.93
CA CYS A 234 10.77 5.89 -22.67
C CYS A 234 11.70 7.11 -22.49
N PRO A 235 11.29 8.32 -22.85
CA PRO A 235 12.12 9.52 -22.67
C PRO A 235 12.41 9.82 -21.21
N VAL A 236 11.57 9.37 -20.27
CA VAL A 236 11.68 9.70 -18.85
C VAL A 236 11.98 8.48 -17.99
N LEU A 237 12.93 8.63 -17.07
CA LEU A 237 13.19 7.70 -15.98
C LEU A 237 12.83 8.34 -14.64
N LEU A 238 11.97 7.68 -13.86
CA LEU A 238 11.70 7.97 -12.46
C LEU A 238 12.51 7.01 -11.58
N LEU A 239 13.55 7.53 -10.93
CA LEU A 239 14.38 6.80 -9.98
C LEU A 239 13.84 7.01 -8.57
N ALA A 240 13.25 5.97 -7.99
CA ALA A 240 12.78 5.97 -6.61
C ALA A 240 13.90 5.49 -5.69
N ASP A 241 14.51 6.41 -4.94
CA ASP A 241 15.56 6.09 -3.99
C ASP A 241 14.96 5.59 -2.69
N MET A 242 15.05 4.27 -2.46
CA MET A 242 14.60 3.62 -1.23
C MET A 242 15.79 3.18 -0.38
N PRO A 243 16.38 4.06 0.47
CA PRO A 243 17.57 3.76 1.28
C PRO A 243 17.41 2.60 2.28
N GLY A 244 16.19 2.07 2.46
CA GLY A 244 15.90 0.94 3.32
C GLY A 244 16.01 1.27 4.80
N LYS A 245 17.16 0.98 5.42
CA LYS A 245 17.28 1.04 6.89
C LYS A 245 17.19 2.47 7.43
N GLY A 246 16.31 2.63 8.42
CA GLY A 246 16.12 3.89 9.12
C GLY A 246 15.25 4.90 8.38
N MET A 247 14.72 4.56 7.20
CA MET A 247 13.67 5.33 6.54
C MET A 247 12.43 5.38 7.44
N SER A 248 11.87 6.58 7.60
CA SER A 248 10.62 6.79 8.32
C SER A 248 9.42 6.47 7.43
N PRO A 249 8.28 6.00 7.99
CA PRO A 249 7.04 5.81 7.22
C PRO A 249 6.60 7.07 6.46
N GLU A 250 6.86 8.24 7.04
CA GLU A 250 6.63 9.56 6.44
C GLU A 250 7.44 9.77 5.15
N GLU A 251 8.76 9.49 5.20
CA GLU A 251 9.65 9.61 4.05
C GLU A 251 9.25 8.62 2.95
N PHE A 252 8.97 7.36 3.31
CA PHE A 252 8.54 6.33 2.36
C PHE A 252 7.26 6.74 1.63
N ASP A 253 6.26 7.17 2.39
CA ASP A 253 4.98 7.63 1.88
C ASP A 253 5.12 8.84 0.96
N GLY A 254 6.00 9.78 1.28
CA GLY A 254 6.29 10.91 0.41
C GLY A 254 6.98 10.53 -0.91
N ILE A 255 7.93 9.59 -0.88
CA ILE A 255 8.60 9.10 -2.10
C ILE A 255 7.59 8.38 -2.99
N VAL A 256 6.83 7.44 -2.44
CA VAL A 256 5.80 6.70 -3.19
C VAL A 256 4.76 7.67 -3.78
N ARG A 257 4.26 8.62 -2.98
CA ARG A 257 3.32 9.65 -3.44
C ARG A 257 3.88 10.48 -4.58
N THR A 258 5.14 10.92 -4.47
CA THR A 258 5.79 11.74 -5.50
C THR A 258 5.92 10.97 -6.81
N VAL A 259 6.38 9.71 -6.77
CA VAL A 259 6.50 8.87 -7.97
C VAL A 259 5.14 8.61 -8.60
N MET A 260 4.10 8.26 -7.81
CA MET A 260 2.74 8.06 -8.33
C MET A 260 2.20 9.34 -9.00
N SER A 261 2.45 10.51 -8.40
CA SER A 261 1.98 11.80 -8.92
C SER A 261 2.68 12.19 -10.23
N LEU A 262 4.01 12.02 -10.30
CA LEU A 262 4.77 12.24 -11.54
C LEU A 262 4.35 11.26 -12.63
N SER A 263 4.23 9.99 -12.29
CA SER A 263 3.82 8.94 -13.22
C SER A 263 2.42 9.20 -13.80
N ALA A 264 1.47 9.64 -12.96
CA ALA A 264 0.14 10.05 -13.39
C ALA A 264 0.18 11.26 -14.34
N GLY A 265 0.98 12.29 -14.02
CA GLY A 265 1.18 13.44 -14.91
C GLY A 265 1.77 13.07 -16.26
N LEU A 266 2.73 12.14 -16.31
CA LEU A 266 3.38 11.71 -17.56
C LEU A 266 2.39 10.93 -18.42
N THR A 267 1.58 10.10 -17.76
CA THR A 267 0.54 9.31 -18.41
C THR A 267 -0.57 10.19 -18.99
N ALA A 268 -0.97 11.25 -18.27
CA ALA A 268 -1.96 12.22 -18.73
C ALA A 268 -1.52 12.91 -20.05
N GLU A 269 -0.22 13.22 -20.16
CA GLU A 269 0.38 13.77 -21.38
C GLU A 269 0.73 12.69 -22.44
N LYS A 270 0.42 11.41 -22.19
CA LYS A 270 0.75 10.26 -23.05
C LYS A 270 2.24 10.07 -23.28
N CYS A 271 3.05 10.34 -22.26
CA CYS A 271 4.49 10.08 -22.23
C CYS A 271 4.77 8.72 -21.57
N PRO A 272 5.15 7.68 -22.33
CA PRO A 272 5.68 6.46 -21.74
C PRO A 272 6.92 6.79 -20.91
N HIS A 273 7.07 6.13 -19.77
CA HIS A 273 8.19 6.36 -18.87
C HIS A 273 8.53 5.10 -18.12
N GLN A 274 9.72 5.08 -17.54
CA GLN A 274 10.20 3.95 -16.78
C GLN A 274 10.33 4.33 -15.32
N ILE A 275 9.85 3.46 -14.42
CA ILE A 275 10.10 3.57 -12.99
C ILE A 275 11.16 2.55 -12.62
N CYS A 276 12.18 2.97 -11.88
CA CYS A 276 13.26 2.09 -11.43
C CYS A 276 13.50 2.29 -9.93
N TRP A 277 13.55 1.19 -9.19
CA TRP A 277 13.64 1.15 -7.73
C TRP A 277 14.47 -0.06 -7.29
N PRO A 278 15.02 -0.06 -6.07
CA PRO A 278 15.84 -1.19 -5.62
C PRO A 278 14.98 -2.43 -5.30
N SER A 279 15.43 -3.60 -5.75
CA SER A 279 14.82 -4.89 -5.41
C SER A 279 15.20 -5.34 -4.01
N GLU A 280 14.38 -6.17 -3.36
CA GLU A 280 14.68 -6.76 -2.04
C GLU A 280 16.05 -7.46 -1.99
N VAL A 281 16.51 -7.97 -3.13
CA VAL A 281 17.85 -8.54 -3.28
C VAL A 281 18.88 -7.41 -3.37
N GLU A 282 19.83 -7.37 -2.42
CA GLU A 282 20.91 -6.39 -2.43
C GLU A 282 21.61 -6.30 -3.79
N ASN A 283 21.85 -5.07 -4.25
CA ASN A 283 22.49 -4.75 -5.53
C ASN A 283 21.71 -5.24 -6.76
N GLN A 284 20.38 -5.27 -6.71
CA GLN A 284 19.55 -5.40 -7.90
C GLN A 284 18.55 -4.24 -7.97
N MET A 285 18.27 -3.79 -9.18
CA MET A 285 17.22 -2.82 -9.46
C MET A 285 16.09 -3.53 -10.19
N GLU A 286 14.88 -3.22 -9.80
CA GLU A 286 13.68 -3.55 -10.56
C GLU A 286 13.31 -2.35 -11.43
N GLU A 287 12.82 -2.65 -12.62
CA GLU A 287 12.37 -1.65 -13.56
C GLU A 287 10.97 -2.01 -14.07
N ARG A 288 10.15 -0.99 -14.31
CA ARG A 288 8.83 -1.14 -14.91
C ARG A 288 8.57 -0.04 -15.90
N THR A 289 8.18 -0.44 -17.10
CA THR A 289 7.67 0.46 -18.14
C THR A 289 6.21 0.78 -17.83
N VAL A 290 5.88 2.07 -17.76
CA VAL A 290 4.53 2.57 -17.50
C VAL A 290 3.95 3.13 -18.79
N ARG A 291 2.81 2.59 -19.20
CA ARG A 291 2.07 3.02 -20.41
C ARG A 291 0.70 3.60 -20.04
N GLY A 292 0.16 3.21 -18.89
CA GLY A 292 -1.11 3.69 -18.37
C GLY A 292 -1.11 3.74 -16.84
N GLU A 293 -2.17 4.31 -16.27
CA GLU A 293 -2.31 4.49 -14.83
C GLU A 293 -2.28 3.17 -14.06
N GLU A 294 -2.80 2.08 -14.65
CA GLU A 294 -2.80 0.75 -14.06
C GLU A 294 -1.38 0.27 -13.74
N ASP A 295 -0.40 0.50 -14.63
CA ASP A 295 1.00 0.11 -14.41
C ASP A 295 1.59 0.82 -13.19
N THR A 296 1.20 2.09 -12.97
CA THR A 296 1.60 2.91 -11.81
C THR A 296 1.01 2.36 -10.51
N TYR A 297 -0.27 1.94 -10.52
CA TYR A 297 -0.90 1.33 -9.36
C TYR A 297 -0.25 -0.01 -9.00
N VAL A 298 0.02 -0.85 -9.99
CA VAL A 298 0.69 -2.14 -9.77
C VAL A 298 2.12 -1.93 -9.26
N TRP A 299 2.84 -0.92 -9.76
CA TRP A 299 4.13 -0.50 -9.19
C TRP A 299 3.99 -0.15 -7.71
N GLY A 300 3.03 0.72 -7.37
CA GLY A 300 2.78 1.14 -6.00
C GLY A 300 2.51 -0.05 -5.09
N GLU A 301 1.64 -0.97 -5.50
CA GLU A 301 1.31 -2.17 -4.73
C GLU A 301 2.52 -3.08 -4.51
N GLN A 302 3.35 -3.26 -5.53
CA GLN A 302 4.58 -4.04 -5.45
C GLN A 302 5.56 -3.41 -4.45
N VAL A 303 5.79 -2.10 -4.54
CA VAL A 303 6.74 -1.38 -3.69
C VAL A 303 6.33 -1.38 -2.22
N ILE A 304 5.06 -1.18 -1.89
CA ILE A 304 4.61 -1.18 -0.48
C ILE A 304 4.66 -2.57 0.17
N ARG A 305 4.69 -3.64 -0.64
CA ARG A 305 4.81 -5.03 -0.17
C ARG A 305 6.25 -5.44 0.04
N GLN A 306 7.20 -4.75 -0.59
CA GLN A 306 8.63 -5.04 -0.48
C GLN A 306 9.21 -4.61 0.87
N ASN A 307 10.18 -5.37 1.35
CA ASN A 307 10.89 -5.06 2.59
C ASN A 307 12.33 -4.57 2.32
N PHE A 308 12.50 -3.25 2.28
CA PHE A 308 13.78 -2.60 1.99
C PHE A 308 14.74 -2.70 3.19
N THR A 309 15.54 -3.76 3.25
CA THR A 309 16.41 -4.07 4.40
C THR A 309 17.89 -4.00 4.05
N TYR A 310 18.34 -2.93 3.40
CA TYR A 310 19.72 -2.81 2.92
C TYR A 310 20.69 -2.29 3.98
N GLN A 311 21.96 -2.71 3.88
CA GLN A 311 23.05 -2.12 4.66
C GLN A 311 23.59 -0.81 4.07
N PHE A 312 23.47 -0.62 2.75
CA PHE A 312 24.01 0.53 2.01
C PHE A 312 22.96 1.10 1.03
N PRO A 313 23.02 2.39 0.65
CA PRO A 313 22.10 2.98 -0.32
C PRO A 313 22.16 2.22 -1.66
N PRO A 314 21.07 1.59 -2.10
CA PRO A 314 21.11 0.70 -3.25
C PRO A 314 21.25 1.45 -4.58
N LEU A 315 20.78 2.70 -4.64
CA LEU A 315 20.85 3.52 -5.85
C LEU A 315 22.30 3.86 -6.26
N VAL A 316 23.14 4.24 -5.29
CA VAL A 316 24.57 4.56 -5.51
C VAL A 316 25.26 3.36 -6.17
N ARG A 317 25.09 2.18 -5.57
CA ARG A 317 25.66 0.94 -6.09
C ARG A 317 25.09 0.55 -7.45
N ALA A 318 23.81 0.82 -7.69
CA ALA A 318 23.20 0.54 -8.98
C ALA A 318 23.79 1.37 -10.12
N LEU A 319 24.04 2.65 -9.83
CA LEU A 319 24.69 3.55 -10.77
C LEU A 319 26.17 3.17 -10.97
N GLU A 320 26.92 2.86 -9.90
CA GLU A 320 28.33 2.42 -9.99
C GLU A 320 28.51 1.16 -10.84
N ASN A 321 27.61 0.18 -10.69
CA ASN A 321 27.66 -1.07 -11.43
C ASN A 321 27.15 -0.94 -12.87
N GLY A 322 26.75 0.26 -13.31
CA GLY A 322 26.24 0.52 -14.65
C GLY A 322 25.00 -0.31 -14.96
N MET A 323 24.10 -0.46 -13.98
CA MET A 323 22.83 -1.20 -14.17
C MET A 323 21.82 -0.38 -14.98
N ILE A 324 21.90 0.95 -14.94
CA ILE A 324 21.11 1.84 -15.82
C ILE A 324 21.91 2.05 -17.11
N ARG A 325 21.67 1.19 -18.09
CA ARG A 325 22.37 1.20 -19.40
C ARG A 325 21.59 1.92 -20.50
N LYS A 326 20.29 2.13 -20.28
CA LYS A 326 19.37 2.78 -21.22
C LYS A 326 19.61 4.29 -21.24
N GLN A 327 19.46 4.90 -22.41
CA GLN A 327 19.49 6.35 -22.56
C GLN A 327 18.11 6.91 -22.22
N PHE A 328 18.07 8.05 -21.53
CA PHE A 328 16.85 8.78 -21.23
C PHE A 328 17.02 10.26 -21.57
N HIS A 329 15.94 10.89 -22.02
CA HIS A 329 15.89 12.34 -22.23
C HIS A 329 15.91 13.08 -20.89
N HIS A 330 15.15 12.61 -19.91
CA HIS A 330 15.06 13.18 -18.57
C HIS A 330 15.13 12.12 -17.48
N ILE A 331 15.85 12.40 -16.39
CA ILE A 331 15.94 11.54 -15.22
C ILE A 331 15.49 12.33 -13.98
N TYR A 332 14.44 11.85 -13.32
CA TYR A 332 14.01 12.34 -12.02
C TYR A 332 14.52 11.41 -10.93
N LEU A 333 15.35 11.92 -10.01
CA LEU A 333 15.69 11.23 -8.77
C LEU A 333 14.73 11.69 -7.67
N ILE A 334 13.91 10.78 -7.15
CA ILE A 334 13.04 11.03 -6.01
C ILE A 334 13.69 10.40 -4.78
N THR A 335 14.13 11.21 -3.82
CA THR A 335 14.81 10.73 -2.62
C THR A 335 14.37 11.49 -1.38
N GLY A 336 14.26 10.78 -0.25
CA GLY A 336 14.08 11.41 1.07
C GLY A 336 15.39 11.84 1.72
N ARG A 337 16.54 11.40 1.18
CA ARG A 337 17.88 11.60 1.74
C ARG A 337 18.86 11.82 0.60
N PRO A 338 19.00 13.06 0.11
CA PRO A 338 19.95 13.35 -0.96
C PRO A 338 21.36 12.99 -0.50
N ASP A 339 21.92 11.94 -1.09
CA ASP A 339 23.32 11.60 -0.93
C ASP A 339 24.14 12.38 -1.95
N GLY A 340 25.15 13.12 -1.48
CA GLY A 340 26.07 13.83 -2.36
C GLY A 340 26.82 12.90 -3.32
N GLU A 341 27.00 11.63 -2.96
CA GLU A 341 27.61 10.63 -3.84
C GLU A 341 26.66 10.19 -4.97
N ALA A 342 25.39 9.92 -4.66
CA ALA A 342 24.37 9.59 -5.67
C ALA A 342 24.22 10.72 -6.70
N VAL A 343 24.21 11.97 -6.24
CA VAL A 343 24.12 13.15 -7.11
C VAL A 343 25.36 13.25 -8.01
N ARG A 344 26.56 13.07 -7.46
CA ARG A 344 27.80 13.10 -8.26
C ARG A 344 27.82 12.01 -9.32
N ILE A 345 27.30 10.82 -9.02
CA ILE A 345 27.23 9.76 -10.01
C ILE A 345 26.19 10.09 -11.08
N LEU A 346 25.03 10.66 -10.69
CA LEU A 346 24.06 11.18 -11.64
C LEU A 346 24.67 12.27 -12.54
N GLU A 347 25.51 13.17 -12.02
CA GLU A 347 26.30 14.16 -12.79
C GLU A 347 27.31 13.51 -13.76
N CYS A 348 27.87 12.36 -13.38
CA CYS A 348 28.85 11.64 -14.21
C CYS A 348 28.22 10.74 -15.29
N LEU A 349 26.88 10.57 -15.32
CA LEU A 349 26.25 9.76 -16.36
C LEU A 349 26.56 10.32 -17.76
N PRO A 350 26.84 9.47 -18.76
CA PRO A 350 27.30 9.91 -20.08
C PRO A 350 26.20 10.50 -20.98
N TYR A 351 24.96 10.57 -20.49
CA TYR A 351 23.79 10.93 -21.31
C TYR A 351 23.49 12.44 -21.26
N PRO A 352 23.20 13.10 -22.39
CA PRO A 352 23.00 14.55 -22.46
C PRO A 352 21.65 15.05 -21.90
N GLY A 353 20.84 14.15 -21.34
CA GLY A 353 19.50 14.45 -20.83
C GLY A 353 19.49 15.32 -19.58
N ALA A 354 18.36 16.00 -19.33
CA ALA A 354 18.18 16.80 -18.12
C ALA A 354 18.03 15.90 -16.89
N ARG A 355 18.52 16.39 -15.75
CA ARG A 355 18.57 15.64 -14.49
C ARG A 355 17.99 16.50 -13.40
N THR A 356 16.96 15.98 -12.75
CA THR A 356 16.27 16.69 -11.69
C THR A 356 16.24 15.85 -10.42
N VAL A 357 16.70 16.43 -9.32
CA VAL A 357 16.61 15.80 -7.99
C VAL A 357 15.42 16.42 -7.26
N LEU A 358 14.47 15.56 -6.89
CA LEU A 358 13.30 15.86 -6.08
C LEU A 358 13.54 15.33 -4.67
N GLU A 359 13.88 16.23 -3.77
CA GLU A 359 14.08 15.91 -2.36
C GLU A 359 12.76 15.97 -1.60
N VAL A 360 12.39 14.86 -0.97
CA VAL A 360 11.18 14.70 -0.16
C VAL A 360 11.53 14.76 1.32
N SER A 361 11.33 15.91 1.97
CA SER A 361 11.85 16.16 3.33
C SER A 361 10.77 16.48 4.38
N PRO A 362 10.89 15.97 5.63
CA PRO A 362 9.89 16.12 6.69
C PRO A 362 9.78 17.50 7.38
N ILE A 363 10.65 18.49 7.13
CA ILE A 363 10.51 19.96 7.39
C ILE A 363 11.87 20.63 7.70
N SER A 364 12.11 21.81 7.09
CA SER A 364 13.10 22.86 7.42
C SER A 364 14.60 22.54 7.31
N ALA A 365 15.00 21.48 6.63
CA ALA A 365 16.37 21.43 6.14
C ALA A 365 16.51 22.50 5.04
N GLN A 366 17.09 23.65 5.39
CA GLN A 366 18.00 24.30 4.46
C GLN A 366 19.16 23.32 4.23
N GLY A 367 18.92 22.29 3.41
CA GLY A 367 20.00 21.49 2.83
C GLY A 367 20.83 22.41 1.94
N PRO A 368 22.11 22.08 1.72
CA PRO A 368 23.12 23.05 1.33
C PRO A 368 22.67 23.88 0.13
N SER A 369 22.60 25.20 0.33
CA SER A 369 22.54 26.16 -0.76
C SER A 369 23.88 26.12 -1.50
N ARG A 370 24.14 25.09 -2.30
CA ARG A 370 25.38 24.99 -3.06
C ARG A 370 25.14 24.44 -4.46
N GLU A 371 25.15 25.43 -5.34
CA GLU A 371 25.58 25.38 -6.73
C GLU A 371 24.73 24.52 -7.65
N SER A 372 23.98 25.22 -8.50
CA SER A 372 23.67 24.73 -9.83
C SER A 372 24.97 24.38 -10.55
N GLY A 373 25.48 23.17 -10.34
CA GLY A 373 26.22 22.51 -11.42
C GLY A 373 25.31 22.61 -12.64
N ARG A 374 25.80 23.17 -13.75
CA ARG A 374 25.00 23.50 -14.96
C ARG A 374 24.15 22.34 -15.53
N GLN A 375 24.21 21.14 -14.96
CA GLN A 375 23.60 19.90 -15.45
C GLN A 375 22.55 19.27 -14.52
N VAL A 376 22.41 19.69 -13.24
CA VAL A 376 21.42 19.10 -12.32
C VAL A 376 20.55 20.18 -11.69
N GLU A 377 19.23 20.07 -11.90
CA GLU A 377 18.23 20.95 -11.29
C GLU A 377 17.76 20.36 -9.95
N TRP A 378 17.73 21.18 -8.91
CA TRP A 378 17.25 20.79 -7.58
C TRP A 378 15.86 21.34 -7.31
N ARG A 379 14.95 20.48 -6.88
CA ARG A 379 13.59 20.84 -6.47
C ARG A 379 13.23 20.19 -5.13
N TRP A 380 12.55 20.98 -4.30
CA TRP A 380 12.23 20.61 -2.92
C TRP A 380 10.75 20.29 -2.78
N ILE A 381 10.43 19.15 -2.18
CA ILE A 381 9.08 18.73 -1.85
C ILE A 381 8.98 18.61 -0.33
N GLN A 382 8.23 19.51 0.30
CA GLN A 382 7.94 19.40 1.72
C GLN A 382 6.87 18.33 1.95
N LEU A 383 7.10 17.38 2.85
CA LEU A 383 6.12 16.33 3.20
C LEU A 383 4.77 16.90 3.67
N SER A 384 4.80 17.96 4.48
CA SER A 384 3.57 18.60 4.99
C SER A 384 2.81 19.43 3.95
N ARG A 385 3.45 19.77 2.84
CA ARG A 385 2.88 20.59 1.74
C ARG A 385 3.07 19.93 0.39
N THR A 386 3.14 18.60 0.36
CA THR A 386 3.47 17.86 -0.88
C THR A 386 2.48 18.17 -1.99
N GLU A 387 1.20 18.32 -1.65
CA GLU A 387 0.15 18.75 -2.58
C GLU A 387 0.37 20.14 -3.17
N ASP A 388 0.69 21.14 -2.34
CA ASP A 388 0.94 22.50 -2.81
C ASP A 388 2.21 22.55 -3.66
N CYS A 389 3.30 21.89 -3.21
CA CYS A 389 4.56 21.83 -3.94
C CYS A 389 4.35 21.19 -5.32
N LEU A 390 3.71 20.02 -5.40
CA LEU A 390 3.52 19.32 -6.67
C LEU A 390 2.60 20.05 -7.65
N LYS A 391 1.59 20.77 -7.17
CA LYS A 391 0.73 21.63 -8.02
C LYS A 391 1.48 22.81 -8.62
N GLU A 392 2.43 23.38 -7.88
CA GLU A 392 3.25 24.50 -8.32
C GLU A 392 4.44 24.06 -9.19
N LEU A 393 4.82 22.78 -9.15
CA LEU A 393 5.84 22.21 -10.02
C LEU A 393 5.33 22.11 -11.46
N TYR A 394 5.79 23.01 -12.32
CA TYR A 394 5.74 22.81 -13.78
C TYR A 394 6.98 22.05 -14.25
N LEU A 395 6.77 20.91 -14.89
CA LEU A 395 7.85 20.09 -15.45
C LEU A 395 7.78 20.15 -16.98
N GLU A 396 8.85 20.65 -17.60
CA GLU A 396 9.06 20.54 -19.04
C GLU A 396 9.96 19.33 -19.28
N VAL A 397 9.44 18.37 -20.04
CA VAL A 397 10.06 17.04 -20.23
C VAL A 397 10.61 16.91 -21.63
#